data_AF-A0A2E0GYE9-F1
#
_entry.id   AF-A0A2E0GYE9-F1
#
_cell.length_a   1.000
_cell.length_b   1.000
_cell.length_c   1.000
_cell.angle_alpha   90.00
_cell.angle_beta   90.00
_cell.angle_gamma   90.00
#
_symmetry.space_group_name_H-M   'P 1'
#
loop_
_entity.id
_entity.type
_entity.pdbx_description
1 polymer ?
#
loop_
_entity_poly.entity_id
_entity_poly.type
_entity_poly.pdbx_seq_one_letter_code
_entity_poly.pdbx_strand_id
1 'polypeptide(L)'
;MQALSSLFTPKAGGIINFGMNIMGAAARKSATAIESWRKWEADSIRAIRQSTATNKANYRAYQVDMTNWLSKSKYTAELRQYENQLATDRAKLKTETSINAMEALGKKYADLDARYYEEEASDTIKLESLRTKAIADGVKVIASGQAGRSVERISNTYHQQWLQNASNRQITRNFRIGDKLSAMRAANADAMNKTNSVTLYNPRPYNDPVQPLAPMPAETYLPKQPKVSGGLSLVDVAGAAVGAYNTYMEMRPPDMGGGGGNESQDESGGDEGGGEE
;
A
#
# COMPACT_ATOMS: atom_id res chain seq x y z
N MET A 1 -17.40 15.30 31.99
CA MET A 1 -18.06 15.96 30.84
C MET A 1 -18.87 17.18 31.27
N GLN A 2 -18.26 18.16 31.96
CA GLN A 2 -18.90 19.43 32.32
C GLN A 2 -17.82 20.52 32.41
N ALA A 3 -17.29 20.97 31.27
CA ALA A 3 -16.35 22.10 31.23
C ALA A 3 -16.19 22.75 29.84
N LEU A 4 -17.17 22.62 28.93
CA LEU A 4 -17.06 23.12 27.54
C LEU A 4 -18.16 24.10 27.12
N SER A 5 -19.07 24.48 28.01
CA SER A 5 -20.21 25.36 27.70
C SER A 5 -19.96 26.86 27.90
N SER A 6 -18.82 27.28 28.45
CA SER A 6 -18.55 28.70 28.75
C SER A 6 -17.71 29.45 27.70
N LEU A 7 -17.18 28.77 26.68
CA LEU A 7 -16.29 29.38 25.66
C LEU A 7 -17.01 30.06 24.49
N PHE A 8 -18.34 29.97 24.40
CA PHE A 8 -19.12 30.52 23.29
C PHE A 8 -20.15 31.56 23.74
N THR A 9 -19.74 32.47 24.63
CA THR A 9 -20.53 33.68 24.91
C THR A 9 -19.99 34.82 24.04
N PRO A 10 -20.67 35.22 22.94
CA PRO A 10 -20.27 36.42 22.21
C PRO A 10 -20.46 37.63 23.13
N LYS A 11 -19.36 38.31 23.50
CA LYS A 11 -19.43 39.58 24.22
C LYS A 11 -20.11 40.62 23.32
N ALA A 12 -21.37 40.93 23.61
CA ALA A 12 -22.21 41.90 22.88
C ALA A 12 -21.79 43.38 23.04
N GLY A 13 -20.55 43.65 23.47
CA GLY A 13 -20.11 44.98 23.92
C GLY A 13 -19.65 45.95 22.82
N GLY A 14 -19.42 45.51 21.59
CA GLY A 14 -18.81 46.35 20.55
C GLY A 14 -19.77 47.19 19.69
N ILE A 15 -21.06 46.87 19.68
CA ILE A 15 -22.03 47.44 18.71
C ILE A 15 -22.66 48.75 19.22
N ILE A 16 -22.67 48.98 20.54
CA ILE A 16 -23.45 50.08 21.17
C ILE A 16 -22.78 51.45 20.98
N ASN A 17 -21.45 51.52 20.80
CA ASN A 17 -20.73 52.79 20.64
C ASN A 17 -20.77 53.38 19.22
N PHE A 18 -21.28 52.64 18.22
CA PHE A 18 -21.39 53.12 16.84
C PHE A 18 -22.55 54.11 16.64
N GLY A 19 -23.67 53.95 17.39
CA GLY A 19 -24.89 54.72 17.16
C GLY A 19 -24.96 56.11 17.79
N MET A 20 -24.16 56.41 18.83
CA MET A 20 -24.33 57.65 19.61
C MET A 20 -23.59 58.87 19.03
N ASN A 21 -22.55 58.72 18.22
CA ASN A 21 -21.79 59.86 17.67
C ASN A 21 -22.36 60.42 16.36
N ILE A 22 -23.18 59.67 15.62
CA ILE A 22 -23.74 60.12 14.32
C ILE A 22 -24.97 61.03 14.52
N MET A 23 -25.70 60.89 15.65
CA MET A 23 -26.87 61.73 15.93
C MET A 23 -26.55 63.21 16.17
N GLY A 24 -25.33 63.56 16.58
CA GLY A 24 -24.93 64.95 16.85
C GLY A 24 -24.72 65.81 15.60
N ALA A 25 -24.27 65.22 14.49
CA ALA A 25 -23.92 65.95 13.27
C ALA A 25 -25.08 66.08 12.25
N ALA A 26 -26.12 65.23 12.36
CA ALA A 26 -27.28 65.24 11.47
C ALA A 26 -28.42 66.17 11.93
N ALA A 27 -28.35 66.72 13.15
CA ALA A 27 -29.42 67.45 13.83
C ALA A 27 -29.81 68.82 13.22
N ARG A 28 -29.33 69.18 12.02
CA ARG A 28 -29.69 70.43 11.33
C ARG A 28 -30.24 70.30 9.90
N LYS A 29 -30.55 69.09 9.40
CA LYS A 29 -31.05 68.92 8.02
C LYS A 29 -32.24 67.96 7.93
N SER A 30 -33.16 68.28 7.01
CA SER A 30 -34.52 67.78 6.79
C SER A 30 -34.82 66.33 7.19
N ALA A 31 -36.05 66.07 7.65
CA ALA A 31 -36.55 64.73 8.02
C ALA A 31 -36.24 63.63 6.98
N THR A 32 -36.26 63.98 5.69
CA THR A 32 -35.91 63.11 4.56
C THR A 32 -34.45 62.63 4.56
N ALA A 33 -33.51 63.47 5.02
CA ALA A 33 -32.10 63.10 5.13
C ALA A 33 -31.90 62.07 6.26
N ILE A 34 -32.54 62.29 7.41
CA ILE A 34 -32.52 61.37 8.56
C ILE A 34 -33.09 60.00 8.16
N GLU A 35 -34.20 59.97 7.41
CA GLU A 35 -34.79 58.72 6.91
C GLU A 35 -33.88 57.97 5.94
N SER A 36 -33.22 58.68 5.00
CA SER A 36 -32.30 58.04 4.04
C SER A 36 -31.06 57.44 4.71
N TRP A 37 -30.54 58.09 5.75
CA TRP A 37 -29.44 57.58 6.57
C TRP A 37 -29.85 56.36 7.40
N ARG A 38 -31.01 56.41 8.08
CA ARG A 38 -31.55 55.26 8.82
C ARG A 38 -31.78 54.06 7.90
N LYS A 39 -32.25 54.29 6.67
CA LYS A 39 -32.43 53.23 5.67
C LYS A 39 -31.09 52.63 5.22
N TRP A 40 -30.10 53.46 4.89
CA TRP A 40 -28.76 53.00 4.53
C TRP A 40 -28.08 52.20 5.64
N GLU A 41 -28.21 52.64 6.90
CA GLU A 41 -27.67 51.93 8.06
C GLU A 41 -28.37 50.57 8.23
N ALA A 42 -29.70 50.53 8.16
CA ALA A 42 -30.47 49.29 8.23
C ALA A 42 -30.11 48.31 7.10
N ASP A 43 -29.94 48.80 5.87
CA ASP A 43 -29.57 48.00 4.70
C ASP A 43 -28.11 47.51 4.81
N SER A 44 -27.19 48.34 5.31
CA SER A 44 -25.79 47.95 5.55
C SER A 44 -25.67 46.88 6.64
N ILE A 45 -26.39 47.04 7.75
CA ILE A 45 -26.45 46.02 8.81
C ILE A 45 -27.04 44.72 8.27
N ARG A 46 -28.09 44.79 7.44
CA ARG A 46 -28.69 43.61 6.81
C ARG A 46 -27.70 42.90 5.89
N ALA A 47 -26.99 43.64 5.03
CA ALA A 47 -25.98 43.09 4.12
C ALA A 47 -24.83 42.40 4.88
N ILE A 48 -24.31 43.02 5.94
CA ILE A 48 -23.27 42.45 6.80
C ILE A 48 -23.77 41.18 7.51
N ARG A 49 -25.00 41.20 8.06
CA ARG A 49 -25.61 40.03 8.70
C ARG A 49 -25.79 38.87 7.72
N GLN A 50 -26.23 39.16 6.49
CA GLN A 50 -26.41 38.16 5.45
C GLN A 50 -25.08 37.55 5.02
N SER A 51 -24.06 38.36 4.75
CA SER A 51 -22.69 37.91 4.47
C SER A 51 -22.12 37.03 5.58
N THR A 52 -22.27 37.47 6.84
CA THR A 52 -21.82 36.70 8.01
C THR A 52 -22.56 35.37 8.14
N ALA A 53 -23.87 35.34 7.87
CA ALA A 53 -24.66 34.11 7.88
C ALA A 53 -24.23 33.15 6.76
N THR A 54 -23.99 33.65 5.54
CA THR A 54 -23.49 32.87 4.41
C THR A 54 -22.10 32.30 4.70
N ASN A 55 -21.18 33.11 5.23
CA ASN A 55 -19.85 32.65 5.63
C ASN A 55 -19.94 31.53 6.67
N LYS A 56 -20.76 31.70 7.72
CA LYS A 56 -20.99 30.67 8.74
C LYS A 56 -21.56 29.38 8.15
N ALA A 57 -22.49 29.47 7.20
CA ALA A 57 -23.05 28.31 6.51
C ALA A 57 -21.97 27.58 5.67
N ASN A 58 -21.17 28.33 4.90
CA ASN A 58 -20.08 27.78 4.09
C ASN A 58 -19.02 27.08 4.96
N TYR A 59 -18.65 27.68 6.11
CA TYR A 59 -17.73 27.06 7.06
C TYR A 59 -18.28 25.76 7.67
N ARG A 60 -19.58 25.72 8.00
CA ARG A 60 -20.21 24.48 8.51
C ARG A 60 -20.22 23.39 7.45
N ALA A 61 -20.56 23.72 6.21
CA ALA A 61 -20.52 22.77 5.10
C ALA A 61 -19.10 22.21 4.90
N TYR A 62 -18.09 23.09 4.89
CA TYR A 62 -16.69 22.69 4.82
C TYR A 62 -16.26 21.76 5.94
N GLN A 63 -16.69 21.99 7.18
CA GLN A 63 -16.37 21.09 8.31
C GLN A 63 -16.97 19.69 8.11
N VAL A 64 -18.20 19.60 7.61
CA VAL A 64 -18.82 18.31 7.26
C VAL A 64 -18.05 17.62 6.13
N ASP A 65 -17.67 18.35 5.09
CA ASP A 65 -16.89 17.80 3.99
C ASP A 65 -15.50 17.34 4.44
N MET A 66 -14.86 18.09 5.35
CA MET A 66 -13.56 17.75 5.92
C MET A 66 -13.61 16.47 6.76
N THR A 67 -14.63 16.32 7.61
CA THR A 67 -14.82 15.11 8.41
C THR A 67 -15.10 13.89 7.53
N ASN A 68 -15.94 14.05 6.50
CA ASN A 68 -16.18 13.02 5.49
C ASN A 68 -14.89 12.65 4.73
N TRP A 69 -14.08 13.63 4.34
CA TRP A 69 -12.79 13.42 3.68
C TRP A 69 -11.82 12.64 4.56
N LEU A 70 -11.65 13.03 5.84
CA LEU A 70 -10.79 12.31 6.79
C LEU A 70 -11.21 10.85 6.97
N SER A 71 -12.52 10.60 7.13
CA SER A 71 -13.05 9.24 7.23
C SER A 71 -12.76 8.42 5.98
N LYS A 72 -12.99 8.98 4.79
CA LYS A 72 -12.72 8.31 3.52
C LYS A 72 -11.22 8.06 3.32
N SER A 73 -10.37 9.03 3.68
CA SER A 73 -8.91 8.96 3.56
C SER A 73 -8.33 7.86 4.45
N LYS A 74 -8.83 7.75 5.68
CA LYS A 74 -8.46 6.66 6.58
C LYS A 74 -8.84 5.29 6.01
N TYR A 75 -10.07 5.16 5.52
CA TYR A 75 -10.54 3.92 4.90
C TYR A 75 -9.71 3.52 3.67
N THR A 76 -9.40 4.45 2.76
CA THR A 76 -8.57 4.15 1.60
C THR A 76 -7.14 3.79 1.98
N ALA A 77 -6.59 4.41 3.03
CA ALA A 77 -5.27 4.06 3.55
C ALA A 77 -5.24 2.63 4.13
N GLU A 78 -6.23 2.25 4.95
CA GLU A 78 -6.37 0.88 5.47
C GLU A 78 -6.53 -0.14 4.35
N LEU A 79 -7.33 0.20 3.33
CA LEU A 79 -7.57 -0.67 2.19
C LEU A 79 -6.28 -0.89 1.36
N ARG A 80 -5.48 0.16 1.14
CA ARG A 80 -4.15 0.01 0.52
C ARG A 80 -3.23 -0.90 1.32
N GLN A 81 -3.21 -0.77 2.65
CA GLN A 81 -2.38 -1.62 3.50
C GLN A 81 -2.80 -3.09 3.39
N TYR A 82 -4.10 -3.37 3.47
CA TYR A 82 -4.64 -4.72 3.30
C TYR A 82 -4.27 -5.32 1.95
N GLU A 83 -4.39 -4.55 0.87
CA GLU A 83 -4.10 -5.03 -0.48
C GLU A 83 -2.61 -5.22 -0.73
N ASN A 84 -1.75 -4.39 -0.14
CA ASN A 84 -0.30 -4.59 -0.14
C ASN A 84 0.10 -5.87 0.62
N GLN A 85 -0.55 -6.17 1.74
CA GLN A 85 -0.35 -7.42 2.47
C GLN A 85 -0.79 -8.62 1.61
N LEU A 86 -1.97 -8.55 1.02
CA LEU A 86 -2.48 -9.60 0.14
C LEU A 86 -1.56 -9.83 -1.08
N ALA A 87 -1.04 -8.76 -1.69
CA ALA A 87 -0.07 -8.86 -2.76
C ALA A 87 1.23 -9.55 -2.31
N THR A 88 1.72 -9.22 -1.12
CA THR A 88 2.92 -9.83 -0.53
C THR A 88 2.72 -11.32 -0.25
N ASP A 89 1.58 -11.69 0.33
CA ASP A 89 1.28 -13.10 0.65
C ASP A 89 1.11 -13.94 -0.63
N ARG A 90 0.48 -13.37 -1.65
CA ARG A 90 0.36 -14.01 -2.97
C ARG A 90 1.71 -14.17 -3.66
N ALA A 91 2.60 -13.19 -3.53
CA ALA A 91 3.96 -13.27 -4.04
C ALA A 91 4.78 -14.35 -3.30
N LYS A 92 4.69 -14.42 -1.96
CA LYS A 92 5.32 -15.48 -1.17
C LYS A 92 4.84 -16.87 -1.58
N LEU A 93 3.52 -17.06 -1.70
CA LEU A 93 2.94 -18.33 -2.12
C LEU A 93 3.43 -18.73 -3.53
N LYS A 94 3.55 -17.78 -4.46
CA LYS A 94 4.15 -18.05 -5.78
C LYS A 94 5.61 -18.50 -5.68
N THR A 95 6.41 -17.83 -4.86
CA THR A 95 7.81 -18.21 -4.65
C THR A 95 7.91 -19.59 -4.01
N GLU A 96 7.16 -19.86 -2.95
CA GLU A 96 7.15 -21.17 -2.27
C GLU A 96 6.70 -22.30 -3.21
N THR A 97 5.60 -22.10 -3.95
CA THR A 97 5.14 -23.09 -4.93
C THR A 97 6.17 -23.34 -6.03
N SER A 98 6.91 -22.31 -6.46
CA SER A 98 7.99 -22.46 -7.44
C SER A 98 9.19 -23.22 -6.90
N ILE A 99 9.61 -22.93 -5.67
CA ILE A 99 10.70 -23.64 -4.99
C ILE A 99 10.31 -25.11 -4.80
N ASN A 100 9.10 -25.38 -4.30
CA ASN A 100 8.59 -26.74 -4.10
C ASN A 100 8.49 -27.51 -5.43
N ALA A 101 8.06 -26.84 -6.51
CA ALA A 101 8.00 -27.46 -7.83
C ALA A 101 9.40 -27.80 -8.37
N MET A 102 10.39 -26.92 -8.16
CA MET A 102 11.78 -27.16 -8.56
C MET A 102 12.46 -28.24 -7.71
N GLU A 103 12.22 -28.28 -6.41
CA GLU A 103 12.75 -29.33 -5.54
C GLU A 103 12.18 -30.70 -5.94
N ALA A 104 10.87 -30.77 -6.19
CA ALA A 104 10.22 -31.98 -6.69
C ALA A 104 10.78 -32.41 -8.06
N LEU A 105 11.07 -31.46 -8.96
CA LEU A 105 11.74 -31.73 -10.24
C LEU A 105 13.13 -32.32 -10.03
N GLY A 106 13.93 -31.73 -9.14
CA GLY A 106 15.27 -32.23 -8.79
C GLY A 106 15.23 -33.66 -8.27
N LYS A 107 14.28 -33.98 -7.37
CA LYS A 107 14.07 -35.36 -6.87
C LYS A 107 13.69 -36.32 -8.00
N LYS A 108 12.79 -35.91 -8.91
CA LYS A 108 12.41 -36.73 -10.08
C LYS A 108 13.61 -36.99 -11.01
N TYR A 109 14.47 -36.00 -11.24
CA TYR A 109 15.67 -36.18 -12.05
C TYR A 109 16.65 -37.15 -11.40
N ALA A 110 16.88 -37.02 -10.09
CA ALA A 110 17.74 -37.94 -9.35
C ALA A 110 17.21 -39.38 -9.37
N ASP A 111 15.90 -39.59 -9.20
CA ASP A 111 15.28 -40.93 -9.30
C ASP A 111 15.40 -41.51 -10.73
N LEU A 112 15.15 -40.70 -11.77
CA LEU A 112 15.32 -41.12 -13.16
C LEU A 112 16.78 -41.49 -13.49
N ASP A 113 17.75 -40.73 -12.98
CA ASP A 113 19.17 -41.03 -13.12
C ASP A 113 19.54 -42.32 -12.39
N ALA A 114 19.09 -42.50 -11.14
CA ALA A 114 19.36 -43.69 -10.34
C ALA A 114 18.82 -44.96 -11.03
N ARG A 115 17.56 -44.94 -11.49
CA ARG A 115 16.96 -46.06 -12.24
C ARG A 115 17.74 -46.41 -13.50
N TYR A 116 18.18 -45.39 -14.25
CA TYR A 116 18.99 -45.62 -15.45
C TYR A 116 20.32 -46.31 -15.13
N TYR A 117 21.00 -45.90 -14.05
CA TYR A 117 22.24 -46.54 -13.62
C TYR A 117 22.03 -47.97 -13.10
N GLU A 118 20.96 -48.22 -12.35
CA GLU A 118 20.60 -49.56 -11.89
C GLU A 118 20.32 -50.51 -13.06
N GLU A 119 19.62 -50.03 -14.09
CA GLU A 119 19.38 -50.81 -15.31
C GLU A 119 20.67 -51.06 -16.11
N GLU A 120 21.56 -50.07 -16.26
CA GLU A 120 22.87 -50.28 -16.90
C GLU A 120 23.76 -51.26 -16.13
N ALA A 121 23.74 -51.20 -14.79
CA ALA A 121 24.46 -52.11 -13.92
C ALA A 121 23.91 -53.54 -14.04
N SER A 122 22.58 -53.70 -14.00
CA SER A 122 21.89 -54.98 -14.17
C SER A 122 22.30 -55.66 -15.49
N ASP A 123 22.35 -54.90 -16.58
CA ASP A 123 22.73 -55.46 -17.88
C ASP A 123 24.22 -55.83 -17.98
N THR A 124 25.09 -55.13 -17.24
CA THR A 124 26.50 -55.53 -17.12
C THR A 124 26.63 -56.86 -16.38
N ILE A 125 25.93 -57.00 -15.25
CA ILE A 125 25.92 -58.24 -14.45
C ILE A 125 25.39 -59.41 -15.30
N LYS A 126 24.36 -59.20 -16.12
CA LYS A 126 23.84 -60.23 -17.04
C LYS A 126 24.91 -60.71 -18.03
N LEU A 127 25.69 -59.81 -18.63
CA LEU A 127 26.78 -60.20 -19.54
C LEU A 127 27.88 -60.99 -18.82
N GLU A 128 28.26 -60.58 -17.61
CA GLU A 128 29.22 -61.32 -16.80
C GLU A 128 28.69 -62.70 -16.38
N SER A 129 27.39 -62.81 -16.09
CA SER A 129 26.74 -64.10 -15.79
C SER A 129 26.78 -65.05 -16.99
N LEU A 130 26.63 -64.54 -18.22
CA LEU A 130 26.78 -65.34 -19.45
C LEU A 130 28.22 -65.83 -19.62
N ARG A 131 29.21 -64.97 -19.34
CA ARG A 131 30.63 -65.32 -19.39
C ARG A 131 30.98 -66.41 -18.38
N THR A 132 30.56 -66.26 -17.13
CA THR A 132 30.83 -67.23 -16.06
C THR A 132 30.15 -68.57 -16.34
N LYS A 133 28.91 -68.55 -16.86
CA LYS A 133 28.22 -69.77 -17.32
C LYS A 133 28.98 -70.49 -18.44
N ALA A 134 29.46 -69.76 -19.45
CA ALA A 134 30.23 -70.36 -20.54
C ALA A 134 31.55 -70.98 -20.06
N ILE A 135 32.23 -70.35 -19.09
CA ILE A 135 33.43 -70.90 -18.45
C ILE A 135 33.08 -72.19 -17.69
N ALA A 136 32.01 -72.18 -16.91
CA ALA A 136 31.56 -73.36 -16.15
C ALA A 136 31.21 -74.54 -17.07
N ASP A 137 30.47 -74.28 -18.15
CA ASP A 137 30.12 -75.30 -19.16
C ASP A 137 31.36 -75.84 -19.87
N GLY A 138 32.33 -74.98 -20.21
CA GLY A 138 33.61 -75.36 -20.80
C GLY A 138 34.43 -76.27 -19.88
N VAL A 139 34.56 -75.91 -18.59
CA VAL A 139 35.25 -76.72 -17.57
C VAL A 139 34.60 -78.09 -17.42
N LYS A 140 33.26 -78.15 -17.41
CA LYS A 140 32.51 -79.42 -17.33
C LYS A 140 32.81 -80.35 -18.51
N VAL A 141 32.90 -79.80 -19.72
CA VAL A 141 33.26 -80.59 -20.92
C VAL A 141 34.70 -81.06 -20.87
N ILE A 142 35.65 -80.23 -20.44
CA ILE A 142 37.06 -80.61 -20.27
C ILE A 142 37.18 -81.77 -19.26
N ALA A 143 36.50 -81.66 -18.12
CA ALA A 143 36.46 -82.71 -17.11
C ALA A 143 35.87 -84.04 -17.62
N SER A 144 34.98 -83.99 -18.62
CA SER A 144 34.40 -85.18 -19.26
C SER A 144 35.27 -85.84 -20.35
N GLY A 145 36.47 -85.30 -20.62
CA GLY A 145 37.42 -85.87 -21.59
C GLY A 145 37.16 -85.51 -23.06
N GLN A 146 36.16 -84.68 -23.36
CA GLN A 146 35.79 -84.28 -24.73
C GLN A 146 36.34 -82.88 -25.09
N ALA A 147 37.62 -82.61 -24.80
CA ALA A 147 38.15 -81.24 -24.72
C ALA A 147 38.34 -80.49 -26.06
N GLY A 148 38.32 -81.17 -27.22
CA GLY A 148 38.61 -80.54 -28.52
C GLY A 148 37.43 -79.80 -29.16
N ARG A 149 36.64 -80.51 -29.96
CA ARG A 149 35.55 -79.92 -30.77
C ARG A 149 34.41 -79.33 -29.96
N SER A 150 34.13 -79.89 -28.78
CA SER A 150 33.02 -79.47 -27.93
C SER A 150 33.31 -78.18 -27.16
N VAL A 151 34.55 -77.93 -26.77
CA VAL A 151 34.98 -76.67 -26.14
C VAL A 151 34.97 -75.53 -27.15
N GLU A 152 35.46 -75.77 -28.37
CA GLU A 152 35.36 -74.80 -29.48
C GLU A 152 33.91 -74.45 -29.80
N ARG A 153 33.02 -75.45 -29.83
CA ARG A 153 31.58 -75.22 -30.04
C ARG A 153 30.97 -74.37 -28.92
N ILE A 154 31.33 -74.61 -27.66
CA ILE A 154 30.87 -73.81 -26.51
C ILE A 154 31.38 -72.37 -26.63
N SER A 155 32.66 -72.18 -26.97
CA SER A 155 33.26 -70.85 -27.17
C SER A 155 32.58 -70.08 -28.30
N ASN A 156 32.36 -70.71 -29.46
CA ASN A 156 31.67 -70.11 -30.59
C ASN A 156 30.20 -69.76 -30.27
N THR A 157 29.50 -70.65 -29.55
CA THR A 157 28.12 -70.39 -29.11
C THR A 157 28.06 -69.22 -28.14
N TYR A 158 28.98 -69.16 -27.17
CA TYR A 158 29.11 -68.03 -26.26
C TYR A 158 29.38 -66.72 -27.02
N HIS A 159 30.30 -66.70 -27.99
CA HIS A 159 30.59 -65.48 -28.76
C HIS A 159 29.38 -65.00 -29.56
N GLN A 160 28.62 -65.91 -30.19
CA GLN A 160 27.40 -65.54 -30.90
C GLN A 160 26.34 -64.98 -29.96
N GLN A 161 26.12 -65.62 -28.81
CA GLN A 161 25.19 -65.11 -27.79
C GLN A 161 25.65 -63.77 -27.22
N TRP A 162 26.95 -63.60 -26.98
CA TRP A 162 27.52 -62.36 -26.48
C TRP A 162 27.34 -61.22 -27.48
N LEU A 163 27.63 -61.45 -28.77
CA LEU A 163 27.43 -60.45 -29.84
C LEU A 163 25.97 -60.04 -29.98
N GLN A 164 25.04 -61.01 -29.95
CA GLN A 164 23.60 -60.72 -29.98
C GLN A 164 23.16 -59.91 -28.76
N ASN A 165 23.59 -60.29 -27.55
CA ASN A 165 23.27 -59.54 -26.34
C ASN A 165 23.91 -58.15 -26.33
N ALA A 166 25.14 -58.00 -26.82
CA ALA A 166 25.81 -56.71 -26.93
C ALA A 166 25.08 -55.77 -27.90
N SER A 167 24.66 -56.27 -29.06
CA SER A 167 23.86 -55.50 -30.03
C SER A 167 22.50 -55.10 -29.46
N ASN A 168 21.77 -56.05 -28.87
CA ASN A 168 20.48 -55.78 -28.22
C ASN A 168 20.61 -54.76 -27.08
N ARG A 169 21.71 -54.81 -26.32
CA ARG A 169 22.00 -53.84 -25.26
C ARG A 169 22.22 -52.44 -25.82
N GLN A 170 22.96 -52.30 -26.91
CA GLN A 170 23.17 -50.99 -27.55
C GLN A 170 21.85 -50.38 -28.02
N ILE A 171 21.00 -51.17 -28.66
CA ILE A 171 19.67 -50.73 -29.11
C ILE A 171 18.81 -50.32 -27.90
N THR A 172 18.75 -51.18 -26.87
CA THR A 172 17.95 -50.93 -25.66
C THR A 172 18.45 -49.69 -24.91
N ARG A 173 19.76 -49.48 -24.83
CA ARG A 173 20.37 -48.29 -24.23
C ARG A 173 19.88 -47.02 -24.92
N ASN A 174 19.85 -47.00 -26.25
CA ASN A 174 19.38 -45.84 -27.01
C ASN A 174 17.91 -45.53 -26.73
N PHE A 175 17.05 -46.56 -26.66
CA PHE A 175 15.64 -46.38 -26.30
C PHE A 175 15.49 -45.86 -24.86
N ARG A 176 16.22 -46.43 -23.89
CA ARG A 176 16.20 -45.95 -22.51
C ARG A 176 16.66 -44.51 -22.35
N ILE A 177 17.70 -44.10 -23.09
CA ILE A 177 18.13 -42.69 -23.11
C ILE A 177 17.01 -41.81 -23.66
N GLY A 178 16.34 -42.25 -24.74
CA GLY A 178 15.18 -41.56 -25.31
C GLY A 178 14.04 -41.42 -24.31
N ASP A 179 13.67 -42.51 -23.64
CA ASP A 179 12.60 -42.57 -22.64
C ASP A 179 12.94 -41.70 -21.42
N LYS A 180 14.19 -41.76 -20.93
CA LYS A 180 14.70 -40.90 -19.86
C LYS A 180 14.55 -39.42 -20.23
N LEU A 181 15.02 -39.03 -21.42
CA LEU A 181 14.91 -37.64 -21.88
C LEU A 181 13.44 -37.21 -22.04
N SER A 182 12.57 -38.10 -22.52
CA SER A 182 11.13 -37.84 -22.62
C SER A 182 10.51 -37.63 -21.24
N ALA A 183 10.82 -38.50 -20.28
CA ALA A 183 10.36 -38.40 -18.90
C ALA A 183 10.87 -37.13 -18.21
N MET A 184 12.12 -36.74 -18.44
CA MET A 184 12.67 -35.48 -17.95
C MET A 184 11.93 -34.27 -18.53
N ARG A 185 11.64 -34.26 -19.83
CA ARG A 185 10.86 -33.18 -20.46
C ARG A 185 9.45 -33.10 -19.89
N ALA A 186 8.78 -34.24 -19.67
CA ALA A 186 7.46 -34.28 -19.06
C ALA A 186 7.49 -33.73 -17.62
N ALA A 187 8.47 -34.16 -16.81
CA ALA A 187 8.64 -33.65 -15.45
C ALA A 187 8.92 -32.14 -15.44
N ASN A 188 9.72 -31.62 -16.39
CA ASN A 188 9.96 -30.20 -16.53
C ASN A 188 8.68 -29.44 -16.91
N ALA A 189 7.91 -29.96 -17.87
CA ALA A 189 6.64 -29.37 -18.26
C ALA A 189 5.65 -29.32 -17.07
N ASP A 190 5.58 -30.38 -16.27
CA ASP A 190 4.77 -30.39 -15.04
C ASP A 190 5.22 -29.31 -14.04
N ALA A 191 6.53 -29.16 -13.84
CA ALA A 191 7.07 -28.14 -12.95
C ALA A 191 6.74 -26.72 -13.45
N MET A 192 6.90 -26.47 -14.75
CA MET A 192 6.53 -25.20 -15.39
C MET A 192 5.03 -24.92 -15.30
N ASN A 193 4.19 -25.94 -15.47
CA ASN A 193 2.74 -25.79 -15.32
C ASN A 193 2.36 -25.43 -13.88
N LYS A 194 3.01 -26.06 -12.89
CA LYS A 194 2.81 -25.73 -11.47
C LYS A 194 3.24 -24.29 -11.16
N THR A 195 4.41 -23.86 -11.64
CA THR A 195 4.89 -22.47 -11.43
C THR A 195 3.98 -21.44 -12.10
N ASN A 196 3.47 -21.75 -13.29
CA ASN A 196 2.64 -20.84 -14.08
C ASN A 196 1.18 -20.81 -13.60
N SER A 197 0.71 -21.86 -12.93
CA SER A 197 -0.66 -21.93 -12.39
C SER A 197 -0.93 -20.89 -11.30
N VAL A 198 0.12 -20.34 -10.66
CA VAL A 198 -0.01 -19.32 -9.63
C VAL A 198 -0.02 -17.93 -10.26
N THR A 199 -1.22 -17.36 -10.40
CA THR A 199 -1.42 -16.00 -10.93
C THR A 199 -0.88 -14.95 -9.96
N LEU A 200 -0.19 -13.94 -10.50
CA LEU A 200 0.21 -12.76 -9.73
C LEU A 200 -1.04 -11.95 -9.32
N TYR A 201 -1.10 -11.58 -8.05
CA TYR A 201 -2.17 -10.72 -7.56
C TYR A 201 -1.99 -9.30 -8.12
N ASN A 202 -3.03 -8.76 -8.75
CA ASN A 202 -3.08 -7.37 -9.17
C ASN A 202 -3.98 -6.60 -8.21
N PRO A 203 -3.46 -5.61 -7.45
CA PRO A 203 -4.26 -4.80 -6.55
C PRO A 203 -5.40 -4.11 -7.29
N ARG A 204 -6.54 -3.97 -6.62
CA ARG A 204 -7.67 -3.19 -7.18
C ARG A 204 -7.29 -1.70 -7.22
N PRO A 205 -7.74 -0.93 -8.22
CA PRO A 205 -7.53 0.51 -8.20
C PRO A 205 -8.33 1.15 -7.05
N TYR A 206 -7.72 2.11 -6.35
CA TYR A 206 -8.37 2.90 -5.31
C TYR A 206 -8.62 4.31 -5.81
N ASN A 207 -9.74 4.90 -5.40
CA ASN A 207 -10.02 6.31 -5.66
C ASN A 207 -9.70 7.13 -4.42
N ASP A 208 -8.75 8.04 -4.54
CA ASP A 208 -8.34 8.88 -3.43
C ASP A 208 -9.35 10.00 -3.22
N PRO A 209 -9.84 10.20 -1.98
CA PRO A 209 -10.77 11.28 -1.73
C PRO A 209 -10.03 12.62 -1.89
N VAL A 210 -10.60 13.51 -2.70
CA VAL A 210 -10.07 14.86 -2.91
C VAL A 210 -10.35 15.71 -1.68
N GLN A 211 -9.32 16.39 -1.16
CA GLN A 211 -9.47 17.28 -0.01
C GLN A 211 -10.37 18.47 -0.38
N PRO A 212 -11.40 18.79 0.42
CA PRO A 212 -12.22 19.96 0.15
C PRO A 212 -11.40 21.24 0.31
N LEU A 213 -11.64 22.20 -0.58
CA LEU A 213 -11.02 23.52 -0.52
C LEU A 213 -11.69 24.38 0.55
N ALA A 214 -10.92 25.23 1.22
CA ALA A 214 -11.46 26.17 2.21
C ALA A 214 -12.43 27.17 1.55
N PRO A 215 -13.57 27.49 2.18
CA PRO A 215 -14.54 28.42 1.59
C PRO A 215 -13.94 29.83 1.51
N MET A 216 -14.16 30.49 0.37
CA MET A 216 -13.79 31.90 0.21
C MET A 216 -14.78 32.81 0.98
N PRO A 217 -14.32 33.94 1.54
CA PRO A 217 -15.21 34.91 2.16
C PRO A 217 -16.24 35.46 1.18
N ALA A 218 -17.50 35.57 1.60
CA ALA A 218 -18.56 36.18 0.81
C ALA A 218 -18.27 37.66 0.57
N GLU A 219 -18.23 38.06 -0.70
CA GLU A 219 -18.13 39.45 -1.09
C GLU A 219 -19.38 40.19 -0.60
N THR A 220 -19.17 41.23 0.21
CA THR A 220 -20.27 42.04 0.74
C THR A 220 -20.30 43.37 0.01
N TYR A 221 -21.33 43.57 -0.80
CA TYR A 221 -21.57 44.85 -1.44
C TYR A 221 -22.37 45.74 -0.49
N LEU A 222 -21.71 46.77 0.06
CA LEU A 222 -22.37 47.75 0.91
C LEU A 222 -23.27 48.66 0.04
N PRO A 223 -24.49 49.01 0.51
CA PRO A 223 -25.34 49.94 -0.21
C PRO A 223 -24.65 51.30 -0.33
N LYS A 224 -24.90 51.99 -1.44
CA LYS A 224 -24.29 53.31 -1.72
C LYS A 224 -24.69 54.30 -0.63
N GLN A 225 -23.69 54.91 0.01
CA GLN A 225 -23.89 55.91 1.05
C GLN A 225 -24.74 57.08 0.53
N PRO A 226 -25.76 57.56 1.27
CA PRO A 226 -26.54 58.72 0.88
C PRO A 226 -25.62 59.95 0.78
N LYS A 227 -25.66 60.63 -0.36
CA LYS A 227 -24.87 61.86 -0.58
C LYS A 227 -25.46 62.98 0.27
N VAL A 228 -24.78 63.38 1.33
CA VAL A 228 -25.05 64.64 2.03
C VAL A 228 -24.40 65.77 1.23
N SER A 229 -25.16 66.77 0.82
CA SER A 229 -24.57 68.04 0.38
C SER A 229 -23.95 68.73 1.60
N GLY A 230 -22.62 68.61 1.72
CA GLY A 230 -21.82 69.14 2.82
C GLY A 230 -21.08 68.03 3.56
N GLY A 231 -19.74 68.09 3.52
CA GLY A 231 -18.83 67.00 3.87
C GLY A 231 -18.97 66.43 5.29
N LEU A 232 -18.79 65.11 5.39
CA LEU A 232 -18.59 64.37 6.63
C LEU A 232 -17.58 63.24 6.38
N SER A 233 -16.82 62.94 7.42
CA SER A 233 -15.40 62.51 7.44
C SER A 233 -15.15 61.02 7.17
N LEU A 234 -13.97 60.72 6.62
CA LEU A 234 -13.38 59.39 6.31
C LEU A 234 -13.22 58.46 7.55
N VAL A 235 -13.48 58.97 8.76
CA VAL A 235 -13.22 58.29 10.04
C VAL A 235 -14.23 57.18 10.36
N ASP A 236 -15.47 57.26 9.87
CA ASP A 236 -16.52 56.27 10.17
C ASP A 236 -16.44 54.99 9.32
N VAL A 237 -15.74 55.04 8.18
CA VAL A 237 -15.56 53.89 7.26
C VAL A 237 -14.45 52.94 7.76
N ALA A 238 -13.47 53.45 8.51
CA ALA A 238 -12.34 52.67 9.00
C ALA A 238 -12.74 51.62 10.07
N GLY A 239 -13.74 51.90 10.90
CA GLY A 239 -14.19 50.98 11.95
C GLY A 239 -14.86 49.71 11.44
N ALA A 240 -15.54 49.78 10.29
CA ALA A 240 -16.25 48.64 9.69
C ALA A 240 -15.29 47.58 9.11
N ALA A 241 -14.15 48.01 8.56
CA ALA A 241 -13.13 47.10 8.03
C ALA A 241 -12.41 46.32 9.15
N VAL A 242 -12.15 46.97 10.29
CA VAL A 242 -11.47 46.34 11.44
C VAL A 242 -12.36 45.29 12.11
N GLY A 243 -13.67 45.53 12.21
CA GLY A 243 -14.62 44.55 12.75
C GLY A 243 -14.74 43.28 11.89
N ALA A 244 -14.73 43.42 10.57
CA ALA A 244 -14.73 42.29 9.64
C ALA A 244 -13.41 41.50 9.70
N TYR A 245 -12.27 42.19 9.85
CA TYR A 245 -10.95 41.56 9.98
C TYR A 245 -10.82 40.72 11.26
N ASN A 246 -11.24 41.25 12.41
CA ASN A 246 -11.19 40.51 13.68
C ASN A 246 -12.16 39.33 13.68
N THR A 247 -13.37 39.50 13.12
CA THR A 247 -14.32 38.39 12.96
C THR A 247 -13.78 37.30 12.03
N TYR A 248 -12.99 37.67 11.00
CA TYR A 248 -12.33 36.72 10.11
C TYR A 248 -11.18 35.95 10.80
N MET A 249 -10.36 36.63 11.61
CA MET A 249 -9.30 35.96 12.39
C MET A 249 -9.88 35.00 13.43
N GLU A 250 -11.01 35.33 14.05
CA GLU A 250 -11.70 34.47 15.03
C GLU A 250 -12.42 33.27 14.40
N MET A 251 -12.71 33.31 13.09
CA MET A 251 -13.35 32.21 12.35
C MET A 251 -12.35 31.23 11.74
N ARG A 252 -11.04 31.54 11.75
CA ARG A 252 -10.03 30.57 11.34
C ARG A 252 -9.96 29.46 12.40
N PRO A 253 -9.88 28.18 11.99
CA PRO A 253 -9.61 27.11 12.94
C PRO A 253 -8.27 27.42 13.64
N PRO A 254 -8.16 27.20 14.96
CA PRO A 254 -6.88 27.34 15.65
C PRO A 254 -5.86 26.42 14.97
N ASP A 255 -4.65 26.95 14.72
CA ASP A 255 -3.55 26.18 14.14
C ASP A 255 -3.32 24.91 14.96
N MET A 256 -3.73 23.76 14.40
CA MET A 256 -3.29 22.47 14.91
C MET A 256 -1.89 22.21 14.37
N GLY A 257 -0.89 22.92 14.91
CA GLY A 257 0.49 22.83 14.43
C GLY A 257 1.46 23.70 15.20
N GLY A 258 1.80 23.28 16.42
CA GLY A 258 2.79 23.98 17.24
C GLY A 258 2.99 23.36 18.61
N GLY A 259 3.17 22.03 18.65
CA GLY A 259 3.73 21.38 19.83
C GLY A 259 5.17 21.86 20.01
N GLY A 260 5.35 22.82 20.90
CA GLY A 260 6.64 23.27 21.41
C GLY A 260 6.53 23.28 22.93
N GLY A 261 6.82 22.14 23.54
CA GLY A 261 7.02 22.07 24.98
C GLY A 261 8.16 23.00 25.38
N ASN A 262 7.96 23.71 26.47
CA ASN A 262 9.09 24.12 27.29
C ASN A 262 8.76 23.69 28.71
N GLU A 263 9.39 22.58 29.08
CA GLU A 263 9.55 22.10 30.44
C GLU A 263 10.02 23.24 31.32
N SER A 264 9.22 23.50 32.35
CA SER A 264 9.63 24.19 33.55
C SER A 264 10.59 23.28 34.31
N GLN A 265 11.88 23.60 34.26
CA GLN A 265 12.89 23.10 35.19
C GLN A 265 13.74 24.27 35.70
N ASP A 266 14.04 24.15 37.00
CA ASP A 266 15.09 24.80 37.77
C ASP A 266 14.82 26.22 38.32
N GLU A 267 15.06 26.52 39.59
CA GLU A 267 15.49 25.71 40.74
C GLU A 267 15.25 26.59 41.97
N SER A 268 14.70 26.01 43.03
CA SER A 268 14.49 26.66 44.32
C SER A 268 14.98 25.73 45.42
N GLY A 269 16.12 26.08 46.02
CA GLY A 269 16.35 25.88 47.45
C GLY A 269 17.32 24.77 47.87
N GLY A 270 18.17 25.13 48.84
CA GLY A 270 18.84 24.23 49.80
C GLY A 270 20.28 23.90 49.43
N ASP A 271 21.31 24.54 50.02
CA ASP A 271 21.81 24.42 51.40
C ASP A 271 22.72 23.20 51.62
N GLU A 272 23.67 23.38 52.55
CA GLU A 272 24.73 22.47 53.02
C GLU A 272 26.00 22.42 52.13
N GLY A 273 27.22 22.68 52.59
CA GLY A 273 27.74 22.78 53.95
C GLY A 273 28.88 21.78 54.15
N GLY A 274 30.06 22.27 54.55
CA GLY A 274 31.19 21.47 55.08
C GLY A 274 31.98 20.70 54.02
N GLY A 275 33.30 20.67 54.02
CA GLY A 275 34.22 20.50 55.15
C GLY A 275 35.07 19.28 54.77
N GLU A 276 36.32 19.50 54.37
CA GLU A 276 37.52 19.18 55.15
C GLU A 276 38.08 17.79 54.82
N GLU A 277 39.41 17.80 54.61
CA GLU A 277 40.39 16.71 54.48
C GLU A 277 40.54 15.96 53.13
#